data_AF-A0A833PCL9-F1
#
_entry.id   AF-A0A833PCL9-F1
#
_cell.length_a   1.000
_cell.length_b   1.000
_cell.length_c   1.000
_cell.angle_alpha   90.00
_cell.angle_beta   90.00
_cell.angle_gamma   90.00
#
_symmetry.space_group_name_H-M   'P 1'
#
loop_
_entity.id
_entity.type
_entity.pdbx_description
1 polymer ?
#
loop_
_entity_poly.entity_id
_entity_poly.type
_entity_poly.pdbx_seq_one_letter_code
_entity_poly.pdbx_strand_id
1 'polypeptide(L)'
;MLAAVYAFRPSTVNPWIRREVHLHHHKSSGTKTDLEERGINNGDPWGFKRLIMTGDNMLAVYLRPMTMMKTTNRYVHAQKNLSKTEKLKLKARLSASYAPFGHIHYALWHSFLLISVAKLAMKALGISQPKNSVWKLVDRSTKFYAVSIAAPNFLRTLSLHFTSSNLHYYGDVEDGNVVQQCQVWTDWRMKPLQAFCFNFAGTHAIHHFVVRDPFYIRQAIAEDCYPIMKENGVRFNDFGTFRRANRRF
;
A
#
# COMPACT_ATOMS: atom_id res chain seq x y z
N MET A 1 -6.11 -19.89 -5.76
CA MET A 1 -6.29 -18.81 -4.75
C MET A 1 -5.81 -17.44 -5.23
N LEU A 2 -4.52 -17.25 -5.58
CA LEU A 2 -3.96 -15.92 -5.92
C LEU A 2 -4.65 -15.21 -7.09
N ALA A 3 -4.94 -15.91 -8.19
CA ALA A 3 -5.58 -15.30 -9.38
C ALA A 3 -6.99 -14.79 -9.09
N ALA A 4 -7.81 -15.57 -8.36
CA ALA A 4 -9.16 -15.16 -7.96
C ALA A 4 -9.12 -13.93 -7.05
N VAL A 5 -8.27 -13.97 -6.00
CA VAL A 5 -8.10 -12.81 -5.11
C VAL A 5 -7.63 -11.58 -5.88
N TYR A 6 -6.74 -11.74 -6.86
CA TYR A 6 -6.27 -10.64 -7.70
C TYR A 6 -7.38 -10.04 -8.57
N ALA A 7 -8.25 -10.86 -9.17
CA ALA A 7 -9.40 -10.39 -9.95
C ALA A 7 -10.40 -9.57 -9.10
N PHE A 8 -10.63 -9.96 -7.84
CA PHE A 8 -11.52 -9.25 -6.92
C PHE A 8 -10.85 -8.13 -6.11
N ARG A 9 -9.51 -8.05 -6.13
CA ARG A 9 -8.72 -6.98 -5.51
C ARG A 9 -7.80 -6.31 -6.53
N PRO A 10 -8.39 -5.70 -7.58
CA PRO A 10 -7.63 -5.18 -8.70
C PRO A 10 -6.80 -3.94 -8.31
N SER A 11 -7.07 -3.30 -7.16
CA SER A 11 -6.30 -2.16 -6.65
C SER A 11 -4.86 -2.50 -6.22
N THR A 12 -4.53 -3.79 -6.11
CA THR A 12 -3.25 -4.30 -5.63
C THR A 12 -2.25 -4.59 -6.76
N VAL A 13 -0.96 -4.58 -6.42
CA VAL A 13 0.10 -5.06 -7.32
C VAL A 13 -0.13 -6.54 -7.66
N ASN A 14 0.18 -6.91 -8.90
CA ASN A 14 0.23 -8.28 -9.39
C ASN A 14 0.90 -9.21 -8.35
N PRO A 15 0.21 -10.27 -7.88
CA PRO A 15 0.64 -11.02 -6.71
C PRO A 15 1.96 -11.78 -6.92
N TRP A 16 2.28 -12.17 -8.15
CA TRP A 16 3.52 -12.85 -8.47
C TRP A 16 4.72 -11.90 -8.39
N ILE A 17 4.57 -10.68 -8.90
CA ILE A 17 5.59 -9.63 -8.75
C ILE A 17 5.70 -9.21 -7.29
N ARG A 18 4.56 -9.00 -6.61
CA ARG A 18 4.53 -8.61 -5.20
C ARG A 18 5.25 -9.62 -4.33
N ARG A 19 5.10 -10.93 -4.60
CA ARG A 19 5.78 -11.98 -3.82
C ARG A 19 7.30 -11.80 -3.78
N GLU A 20 7.93 -11.51 -4.92
CA GLU A 20 9.39 -11.29 -4.98
C GLU A 20 9.79 -10.05 -4.16
N VAL A 21 9.08 -8.94 -4.36
CA VAL A 21 9.33 -7.68 -3.64
C VAL A 21 9.10 -7.84 -2.13
N HIS A 22 8.08 -8.59 -1.75
CA HIS A 22 7.69 -8.82 -0.37
C HIS A 22 8.71 -9.66 0.41
N LEU A 23 9.27 -10.69 -0.23
CA LEU A 23 10.35 -11.46 0.39
C LEU A 23 11.63 -10.64 0.62
N HIS A 24 11.90 -9.66 -0.25
CA HIS A 24 12.99 -8.70 -0.04
C HIS A 24 12.68 -7.73 1.11
N HIS A 25 11.43 -7.27 1.18
CA HIS A 25 10.95 -6.43 2.27
C HIS A 25 11.13 -7.09 3.63
N HIS A 26 10.78 -8.36 3.83
CA HIS A 26 11.06 -9.06 5.11
C HIS A 26 12.53 -9.05 5.54
N LYS A 27 13.46 -9.11 4.58
CA LYS A 27 14.90 -9.13 4.86
C LYS A 27 15.46 -7.75 5.19
N SER A 28 14.91 -6.70 4.58
CA SER A 28 15.51 -5.37 4.53
C SER A 28 14.49 -4.24 4.76
N SER A 29 13.44 -4.54 5.54
CA SER A 29 12.34 -3.60 5.75
C SER A 29 12.84 -2.33 6.40
N GLY A 30 12.29 -1.19 5.96
CA GLY A 30 12.70 0.12 6.43
C GLY A 30 14.03 0.60 5.84
N THR A 31 14.75 -0.20 5.04
CA THR A 31 15.96 0.27 4.36
C THR A 31 15.64 1.06 3.09
N LYS A 32 16.67 1.66 2.47
CA LYS A 32 16.54 2.35 1.17
C LYS A 32 16.15 1.42 0.00
N THR A 33 16.23 0.11 0.19
CA THR A 33 15.91 -0.91 -0.84
C THR A 33 14.52 -1.52 -0.66
N ASP A 34 13.83 -1.17 0.43
CA ASP A 34 12.45 -1.58 0.70
C ASP A 34 11.48 -0.87 -0.26
N LEU A 35 11.25 -1.52 -1.41
CA LEU A 35 10.35 -1.00 -2.45
C LEU A 35 8.88 -1.13 -2.04
N GLU A 36 8.51 -2.14 -1.26
CA GLU A 36 7.12 -2.40 -0.90
C GLU A 36 6.56 -1.25 -0.06
N GLU A 37 7.21 -0.96 1.07
CA GLU A 37 6.73 0.07 1.98
C GLU A 37 6.93 1.48 1.42
N ARG A 38 8.04 1.71 0.71
CA ARG A 38 8.27 3.01 0.07
C ARG A 38 7.25 3.28 -1.04
N GLY A 39 6.82 2.23 -1.74
CA GLY A 39 5.75 2.26 -2.75
C GLY A 39 4.44 2.78 -2.17
N ILE A 40 4.11 2.40 -0.93
CA ILE A 40 2.92 2.86 -0.19
C ILE A 40 3.20 4.04 0.74
N ASN A 41 4.23 4.84 0.42
CA ASN A 41 4.55 6.12 1.05
C ASN A 41 5.14 6.12 2.47
N ASN A 42 5.62 4.97 2.96
CA ASN A 42 6.45 4.94 4.17
C ASN A 42 7.66 5.89 4.04
N GLY A 43 7.93 6.68 5.08
CA GLY A 43 9.03 7.63 5.13
C GLY A 43 8.73 9.02 4.56
N ASP A 44 7.53 9.25 3.99
CA ASP A 44 7.10 10.61 3.63
C ASP A 44 6.52 11.35 4.84
N PRO A 45 6.76 12.66 5.00
CA PRO A 45 6.09 13.43 6.05
C PRO A 45 4.58 13.50 5.81
N TRP A 46 3.81 13.55 6.90
CA TRP A 46 2.35 13.68 6.82
C TRP A 46 1.94 15.07 6.31
N GLY A 47 0.93 15.07 5.45
CA GLY A 47 0.35 16.25 4.83
C GLY A 47 -0.69 15.83 3.79
N PHE A 48 -1.32 16.80 3.14
CA PHE A 48 -2.39 16.52 2.16
C PHE A 48 -1.93 15.57 1.04
N LYS A 49 -0.71 15.77 0.53
CA LYS A 49 -0.11 14.90 -0.48
C LYS A 49 0.00 13.45 -0.01
N ARG A 50 0.48 13.18 1.21
CA ARG A 50 0.59 11.82 1.75
C ARG A 50 -0.78 11.19 1.92
N LEU A 51 -1.76 11.94 2.45
CA LEU A 51 -3.12 11.47 2.66
C LEU A 51 -3.77 10.95 1.36
N ILE A 52 -3.70 11.70 0.26
CA ILE A 52 -4.27 11.25 -1.02
C ILE A 52 -3.53 10.04 -1.61
N MET A 53 -2.22 9.96 -1.43
CA MET A 53 -1.41 8.82 -1.88
C MET A 53 -1.68 7.54 -1.06
N THR A 54 -2.03 7.66 0.23
CA THR A 54 -2.29 6.48 1.08
C THR A 54 -3.51 5.70 0.62
N GLY A 55 -4.54 6.38 0.11
CA GLY A 55 -5.74 5.73 -0.43
C GLY A 55 -5.60 5.23 -1.86
N ASP A 56 -4.63 5.74 -2.63
CA ASP A 56 -4.52 5.50 -4.07
C ASP A 56 -3.07 5.24 -4.49
N ASN A 57 -2.78 3.99 -4.88
CA ASN A 57 -1.42 3.60 -5.22
C ASN A 57 -0.90 4.22 -6.51
N MET A 58 -1.79 4.53 -7.46
CA MET A 58 -1.37 5.20 -8.68
C MET A 58 -0.99 6.65 -8.39
N LEU A 59 -1.73 7.34 -7.53
CA LEU A 59 -1.32 8.66 -7.05
C LEU A 59 0.01 8.57 -6.28
N ALA A 60 0.24 7.52 -5.49
CA ALA A 60 1.51 7.31 -4.80
C ALA A 60 2.71 7.21 -5.77
N VAL A 61 2.49 6.73 -7.00
CA VAL A 61 3.48 6.68 -8.09
C VAL A 61 3.56 8.01 -8.83
N TYR A 62 2.42 8.53 -9.31
CA TYR A 62 2.35 9.73 -10.16
C TYR A 62 2.83 10.99 -9.47
N LEU A 63 2.60 11.10 -8.16
CA LEU A 63 2.99 12.28 -7.38
C LEU A 63 4.44 12.20 -6.86
N ARG A 64 5.13 11.07 -7.06
CA ARG A 64 6.52 10.85 -6.63
C ARG A 64 7.36 10.09 -7.66
N PRO A 65 7.34 10.46 -8.96
CA PRO A 65 7.94 9.64 -10.02
C PRO A 65 9.45 9.47 -9.83
N MET A 66 10.15 10.55 -9.45
CA MET A 66 11.60 10.51 -9.21
C MET A 66 11.97 9.64 -8.01
N THR A 67 11.18 9.70 -6.94
CA THR A 67 11.37 8.85 -5.76
C THR A 67 11.17 7.38 -6.15
N MET A 68 10.10 7.07 -6.88
CA MET A 68 9.81 5.70 -7.29
C MET A 68 10.84 5.14 -8.25
N MET A 69 11.30 5.93 -9.21
CA MET A 69 12.42 5.53 -10.07
C MET A 69 13.68 5.23 -9.26
N LYS A 70 14.06 6.10 -8.32
CA LYS A 70 15.25 5.90 -7.46
C LYS A 70 15.11 4.66 -6.58
N THR A 71 13.96 4.45 -5.95
CA THR A 71 13.70 3.28 -5.10
C THR A 71 13.71 1.99 -5.92
N THR A 72 13.05 1.96 -7.08
CA THR A 72 13.06 0.81 -7.99
C THR A 72 14.48 0.48 -8.44
N ASN A 73 15.27 1.48 -8.83
CA ASN A 73 16.67 1.25 -9.20
C ASN A 73 17.47 0.67 -8.02
N ARG A 74 17.31 1.21 -6.80
CA ARG A 74 17.99 0.67 -5.59
C ARG A 74 17.60 -0.77 -5.32
N TYR A 75 16.31 -1.11 -5.41
CA TYR A 75 15.82 -2.48 -5.26
C TYR A 75 16.45 -3.42 -6.31
N VAL A 76 16.46 -3.02 -7.58
CA VAL A 76 17.06 -3.81 -8.68
C VAL A 76 18.58 -3.97 -8.49
N HIS A 77 19.28 -2.92 -8.06
CA HIS A 77 20.71 -2.99 -7.78
C HIS A 77 21.02 -3.91 -6.58
N ALA A 78 20.15 -3.97 -5.58
CA ALA A 78 20.30 -4.88 -4.44
C ALA A 78 20.21 -6.36 -4.82
N GLN A 79 19.63 -6.69 -5.98
CA GLN A 79 19.59 -8.06 -6.51
C GLN A 79 20.96 -8.43 -7.11
N LYS A 80 21.92 -8.79 -6.25
CA LYS A 80 23.33 -9.04 -6.62
C LYS A 80 23.51 -10.19 -7.61
N ASN A 81 22.67 -11.23 -7.51
CA ASN A 81 22.80 -12.46 -8.29
C ASN A 81 22.21 -12.38 -9.72
N LEU A 82 21.64 -11.23 -10.09
CA LEU A 82 21.03 -11.06 -11.41
C LEU A 82 22.02 -10.41 -12.40
N SER A 83 22.09 -10.98 -13.60
CA SER A 83 22.76 -10.40 -14.77
C SER A 83 22.11 -9.08 -15.20
N LYS A 84 22.79 -8.31 -16.07
CA LYS A 84 22.25 -7.05 -16.61
C LYS A 84 20.91 -7.25 -17.34
N THR A 85 20.78 -8.32 -18.12
CA THR A 85 19.56 -8.66 -18.85
C THR A 85 18.42 -9.02 -17.89
N GLU A 86 18.70 -9.79 -16.85
CA GLU A 86 17.69 -10.13 -15.83
C GLU A 86 17.24 -8.90 -15.03
N LYS A 87 18.17 -7.98 -14.72
CA LYS A 87 17.84 -6.69 -14.09
C LYS A 87 16.94 -5.83 -14.97
N LEU A 88 17.17 -5.80 -16.28
CA LEU A 88 16.29 -5.10 -17.22
C LEU A 88 14.89 -5.74 -17.28
N LYS A 89 14.82 -7.08 -17.35
CA LYS A 89 13.55 -7.82 -17.28
C LYS A 89 12.81 -7.55 -15.96
N LEU A 90 13.52 -7.55 -14.83
CA LEU A 90 12.95 -7.23 -13.53
C LEU A 90 12.38 -5.81 -13.50
N LYS A 91 13.12 -4.82 -14.03
CA LYS A 91 12.64 -3.44 -14.13
C LYS A 91 11.38 -3.34 -14.99
N ALA A 92 11.33 -4.02 -16.14
CA ALA A 92 10.14 -4.06 -16.98
C ALA A 92 8.94 -4.68 -16.25
N ARG A 93 9.14 -5.81 -15.54
CA ARG A 93 8.10 -6.44 -14.71
C ARG A 93 7.59 -5.48 -13.62
N LEU A 94 8.48 -4.81 -12.89
CA LEU A 94 8.11 -3.84 -11.85
C LEU A 94 7.32 -2.65 -12.42
N SER A 95 7.67 -2.15 -13.61
CA SER A 95 6.89 -1.10 -14.30
C SER A 95 5.48 -1.58 -14.68
N ALA A 96 5.32 -2.86 -14.99
CA ALA A 96 4.04 -3.50 -15.29
C ALA A 96 3.35 -4.09 -14.03
N SER A 97 3.74 -3.66 -12.83
CA SER A 97 3.26 -4.21 -11.55
C SER A 97 1.75 -4.16 -11.35
N TYR A 98 1.06 -3.21 -11.99
CA TYR A 98 -0.40 -3.08 -11.93
C TYR A 98 -1.14 -3.66 -13.14
N ALA A 99 -0.41 -4.28 -14.09
CA ALA A 99 -1.04 -4.83 -15.28
C ALA A 99 -1.66 -6.23 -15.04
N PRO A 100 -2.77 -6.56 -15.71
CA PRO A 100 -3.68 -5.64 -16.42
C PRO A 100 -4.74 -5.04 -15.48
N PHE A 101 -5.14 -5.76 -14.44
CA PHE A 101 -6.34 -5.43 -13.64
C PHE A 101 -6.22 -4.12 -12.85
N GLY A 102 -5.03 -3.81 -12.34
CA GLY A 102 -4.79 -2.54 -11.66
C GLY A 102 -4.94 -1.35 -12.60
N HIS A 103 -4.39 -1.42 -13.81
CA HIS A 103 -4.58 -0.35 -14.79
C HIS A 103 -6.06 -0.14 -15.15
N ILE A 104 -6.80 -1.22 -15.37
CA ILE A 104 -8.25 -1.14 -15.64
C ILE A 104 -8.99 -0.53 -14.44
N HIS A 105 -8.67 -0.98 -13.22
CA HIS A 105 -9.28 -0.48 -11.99
C HIS A 105 -9.05 1.01 -11.78
N TYR A 106 -7.80 1.46 -11.86
CA TYR A 106 -7.47 2.87 -11.64
C TYR A 106 -7.99 3.74 -12.79
N ALA A 107 -8.01 3.26 -14.03
CA ALA A 107 -8.66 3.98 -15.14
C ALA A 107 -10.15 4.21 -14.87
N LEU A 108 -10.89 3.17 -14.45
CA LEU A 108 -12.31 3.29 -14.12
C LEU A 108 -12.56 4.15 -12.88
N TRP A 109 -11.73 3.99 -11.84
CA TRP A 109 -11.81 4.77 -10.61
C TRP A 109 -11.54 6.26 -10.85
N HIS A 110 -10.44 6.60 -11.53
CA HIS A 110 -10.11 7.99 -11.86
C HIS A 110 -11.11 8.59 -12.84
N SER A 111 -11.64 7.81 -13.80
CA SER A 111 -12.74 8.28 -14.67
C SER A 111 -13.98 8.67 -13.86
N PHE A 112 -14.39 7.84 -12.90
CA PHE A 112 -15.50 8.16 -12.01
C PHE A 112 -15.25 9.45 -11.22
N LEU A 113 -14.05 9.62 -10.65
CA LEU A 113 -13.69 10.83 -9.90
C LEU A 113 -13.71 12.08 -10.79
N LEU A 114 -13.11 12.01 -11.97
CA LEU A 114 -13.07 13.12 -12.93
C LEU A 114 -14.48 13.51 -13.41
N ILE A 115 -15.32 12.53 -13.75
CA ILE A 115 -16.72 12.79 -14.13
C ILE A 115 -17.49 13.41 -12.97
N SER A 116 -17.27 12.95 -11.74
CA SER A 116 -17.92 13.51 -10.55
C SER A 116 -17.52 14.97 -10.31
N VAL A 117 -16.23 15.29 -10.42
CA VAL A 117 -15.73 16.66 -10.33
C VAL A 117 -16.29 17.53 -11.46
N ALA A 118 -16.30 17.03 -12.70
CA ALA A 118 -16.86 17.74 -13.86
C ALA A 118 -18.35 18.04 -13.66
N LYS A 119 -19.14 17.11 -13.10
CA LYS A 119 -20.55 17.33 -12.76
C LYS A 119 -20.75 18.39 -11.70
N LEU A 120 -19.91 18.40 -10.66
CA LEU A 120 -19.95 19.43 -9.63
C LEU A 120 -19.62 20.81 -10.22
N ALA A 121 -18.60 20.89 -11.08
CA ALA A 121 -18.22 22.11 -11.78
C ALA A 121 -19.34 22.61 -12.72
N MET A 122 -19.92 21.73 -13.54
CA MET A 122 -21.05 22.06 -14.41
C MET A 122 -22.24 22.60 -13.60
N LYS A 123 -22.57 21.96 -12.48
CA LYS A 123 -23.62 22.44 -11.58
C LYS A 123 -23.30 23.84 -11.02
N ALA A 124 -22.06 24.07 -10.57
CA ALA A 124 -21.64 25.36 -10.03
C ALA A 124 -21.67 26.48 -11.08
N LEU A 125 -21.42 26.16 -12.35
CA LEU A 125 -21.40 27.11 -13.46
C LEU A 125 -22.74 27.23 -14.20
N GLY A 126 -23.80 26.51 -13.76
CA GLY A 126 -25.09 26.49 -14.45
C GLY A 126 -25.08 25.81 -15.83
N ILE A 127 -24.06 25.01 -16.13
CA ILE A 127 -23.91 24.29 -17.40
C ILE A 127 -24.69 22.98 -17.35
N SER A 128 -25.50 22.72 -18.38
CA SER A 128 -26.20 21.45 -18.53
C SER A 128 -25.25 20.31 -18.88
N GLN A 129 -25.45 19.14 -18.28
CA GLN A 129 -24.65 17.96 -18.60
C GLN A 129 -24.86 17.49 -20.06
N PRO A 130 -23.84 16.87 -20.70
CA PRO A 130 -24.01 16.28 -22.02
C PRO A 130 -25.11 15.22 -22.04
N LYS A 131 -25.97 15.27 -23.07
CA LYS A 131 -27.11 14.33 -23.22
C LYS A 131 -26.81 13.14 -24.13
N ASN A 132 -25.64 13.10 -24.76
CA ASN A 132 -25.25 12.05 -25.70
C ASN A 132 -25.15 10.66 -25.03
N SER A 133 -25.30 9.60 -25.82
CA SER A 133 -25.31 8.22 -25.36
C SER A 133 -23.98 7.79 -24.72
N VAL A 134 -22.85 8.27 -25.27
CA VAL A 134 -21.51 7.96 -24.77
C VAL A 134 -21.33 8.47 -23.33
N TRP A 135 -21.67 9.72 -23.05
CA TRP A 135 -21.61 10.30 -21.71
C TRP A 135 -22.43 9.49 -20.71
N LYS A 136 -23.68 9.16 -21.06
CA LYS A 136 -24.57 8.36 -20.20
C LYS A 136 -24.01 6.97 -19.93
N LEU A 137 -23.44 6.32 -20.94
CA LEU A 137 -22.84 4.99 -20.81
C LEU A 137 -21.60 5.02 -19.90
N VAL A 138 -20.67 5.95 -20.14
CA VAL A 138 -19.45 6.07 -19.34
C VAL A 138 -19.80 6.42 -17.89
N ASP A 139 -20.69 7.38 -17.68
CA ASP A 139 -21.14 7.79 -16.35
C ASP A 139 -21.80 6.63 -15.59
N ARG A 140 -22.75 5.93 -16.21
CA ARG A 140 -23.43 4.78 -15.58
C ARG A 140 -22.43 3.67 -15.25
N SER A 141 -21.56 3.31 -16.19
CA SER A 141 -20.60 2.21 -16.02
C SER A 141 -19.55 2.51 -14.97
N THR A 142 -18.96 3.71 -15.00
CA THR A 142 -17.95 4.12 -14.01
C THR A 142 -18.56 4.28 -12.61
N LYS A 143 -19.79 4.80 -12.50
CA LYS A 143 -20.52 4.87 -11.22
C LYS A 143 -20.81 3.48 -10.65
N PHE A 144 -21.32 2.55 -11.46
CA PHE A 144 -21.57 1.18 -11.02
C PHE A 144 -20.28 0.52 -10.54
N TYR A 145 -19.20 0.61 -11.33
CA TYR A 145 -17.90 0.07 -10.95
C TYR A 145 -17.37 0.71 -9.65
N ALA A 146 -17.50 2.03 -9.52
CA ALA A 146 -17.03 2.76 -8.36
C ALA A 146 -17.73 2.31 -7.08
N VAL A 147 -19.05 2.21 -7.09
CA VAL A 147 -19.83 1.81 -5.90
C VAL A 147 -19.62 0.33 -5.57
N SER A 148 -19.67 -0.55 -6.57
CA SER A 148 -19.67 -2.00 -6.35
C SER A 148 -18.29 -2.58 -6.07
N ILE A 149 -17.24 -2.00 -6.67
CA ILE A 149 -15.88 -2.57 -6.61
C ILE A 149 -14.87 -1.55 -6.10
N ALA A 150 -14.81 -0.35 -6.69
CA ALA A 150 -13.67 0.53 -6.47
C ALA A 150 -13.65 1.15 -5.07
N ALA A 151 -14.78 1.68 -4.58
CA ALA A 151 -14.88 2.32 -3.28
C ALA A 151 -14.66 1.34 -2.10
N PRO A 152 -15.22 0.11 -2.09
CA PRO A 152 -14.86 -0.89 -1.09
C PRO A 152 -13.36 -1.24 -1.11
N ASN A 153 -12.77 -1.38 -2.30
CA ASN A 153 -11.33 -1.61 -2.44
C ASN A 153 -10.51 -0.40 -1.97
N PHE A 154 -10.93 0.82 -2.27
CA PHE A 154 -10.30 2.06 -1.82
C PHE A 154 -10.29 2.13 -0.29
N LEU A 155 -11.43 1.88 0.37
CA LEU A 155 -11.53 1.91 1.83
C LEU A 155 -10.60 0.87 2.49
N ARG A 156 -10.54 -0.34 1.93
CA ARG A 156 -9.60 -1.37 2.37
C ARG A 156 -8.15 -0.97 2.13
N THR A 157 -7.81 -0.47 0.94
CA THR A 157 -6.46 -0.01 0.60
C THR A 157 -6.02 1.11 1.53
N LEU A 158 -6.85 2.14 1.70
CA LEU A 158 -6.61 3.25 2.63
C LEU A 158 -6.31 2.73 4.04
N SER A 159 -7.15 1.83 4.55
CA SER A 159 -7.00 1.29 5.91
C SER A 159 -5.71 0.47 6.06
N LEU A 160 -5.42 -0.39 5.09
CA LEU A 160 -4.23 -1.22 5.08
C LEU A 160 -2.95 -0.39 4.93
N HIS A 161 -2.93 0.57 4.00
CA HIS A 161 -1.74 1.36 3.69
C HIS A 161 -1.50 2.43 4.74
N PHE A 162 -2.56 3.01 5.30
CA PHE A 162 -2.42 3.86 6.48
C PHE A 162 -1.78 3.06 7.62
N THR A 163 -2.20 1.83 7.85
CA THR A 163 -1.64 1.01 8.91
C THR A 163 -0.19 0.62 8.59
N SER A 164 0.05 -0.07 7.48
CA SER A 164 1.36 -0.61 7.09
C SER A 164 2.42 0.49 7.00
N SER A 165 2.13 1.58 6.28
CA SER A 165 3.09 2.66 6.08
C SER A 165 3.41 3.44 7.34
N ASN A 166 2.71 3.26 8.46
CA ASN A 166 3.02 3.91 9.74
C ASN A 166 3.53 2.91 10.80
N LEU A 167 3.30 1.62 10.62
CA LEU A 167 3.88 0.58 11.47
C LEU A 167 5.34 0.30 11.16
N HIS A 168 5.71 0.36 9.88
CA HIS A 168 7.10 0.18 9.49
C HIS A 168 7.91 1.43 9.76
N TYR A 169 9.08 1.22 10.35
CA TYR A 169 10.09 2.28 10.45
C TYR A 169 10.79 2.47 9.11
N TYR A 170 11.43 3.63 8.92
CA TYR A 170 12.14 3.93 7.67
C TYR A 170 13.43 4.71 7.85
N GLY A 171 14.52 4.10 7.43
CA GLY A 171 15.81 4.69 7.11
C GLY A 171 16.82 4.67 8.25
N ASP A 172 16.39 4.53 9.50
CA ASP A 172 17.18 4.38 10.73
C ASP A 172 16.94 3.01 11.39
N VAL A 173 16.70 2.02 10.53
CA VAL A 173 16.57 0.61 10.87
C VAL A 173 17.87 -0.08 10.47
N GLU A 174 18.47 -0.82 11.40
CA GLU A 174 19.62 -1.66 11.12
C GLU A 174 19.25 -2.80 10.15
N ASP A 175 20.05 -3.00 9.11
CA ASP A 175 19.76 -4.01 8.08
C ASP A 175 19.77 -5.42 8.67
N GLY A 176 18.74 -6.21 8.37
CA GLY A 176 18.54 -7.54 8.97
C GLY A 176 18.00 -7.53 10.42
N ASN A 177 17.86 -6.38 11.08
CA ASN A 177 17.33 -6.32 12.44
C ASN A 177 15.80 -6.27 12.46
N VAL A 178 15.16 -7.45 12.52
CA VAL A 178 13.70 -7.61 12.47
C VAL A 178 12.97 -6.87 13.59
N VAL A 179 13.55 -6.81 14.80
CA VAL A 179 12.99 -6.06 15.95
C VAL A 179 12.84 -4.57 15.65
N GLN A 180 13.71 -4.02 14.80
CA GLN A 180 13.70 -2.63 14.44
C GLN A 180 12.76 -2.28 13.28
N GLN A 181 12.30 -3.26 12.51
CA GLN A 181 11.54 -3.03 11.26
C GLN A 181 10.14 -2.47 11.50
N CYS A 182 9.42 -2.98 12.50
CA CYS A 182 8.02 -2.65 12.75
C CYS A 182 7.73 -2.30 14.22
N GLN A 183 6.64 -1.58 14.44
CA GLN A 183 5.93 -1.53 15.71
C GLN A 183 4.61 -2.32 15.66
N VAL A 184 4.02 -2.55 16.83
CA VAL A 184 2.67 -3.11 17.00
C VAL A 184 1.72 -2.01 17.46
N TRP A 185 0.53 -1.92 16.89
CA TRP A 185 -0.54 -1.08 17.43
C TRP A 185 -1.67 -1.92 18.03
N THR A 186 -2.01 -1.62 19.28
CA THR A 186 -3.13 -2.24 20.02
C THR A 186 -4.14 -1.19 20.50
N ASP A 187 -3.88 0.09 20.26
CA ASP A 187 -4.74 1.19 20.70
C ASP A 187 -6.14 1.13 20.06
N TRP A 188 -7.17 1.33 20.89
CA TRP A 188 -8.58 1.23 20.47
C TRP A 188 -8.96 2.23 19.38
N ARG A 189 -8.26 3.38 19.29
CA ARG A 189 -8.49 4.40 18.25
C ARG A 189 -8.24 3.86 16.84
N MET A 190 -7.47 2.76 16.72
CA MET A 190 -7.22 2.14 15.43
C MET A 190 -8.30 1.18 14.95
N LYS A 191 -9.24 0.78 15.81
CA LYS A 191 -10.31 -0.18 15.49
C LYS A 191 -11.10 0.15 14.20
N PRO A 192 -11.45 1.41 13.89
CA PRO A 192 -12.17 1.71 12.65
C PRO A 192 -11.41 1.31 11.39
N LEU A 193 -10.10 1.59 11.32
CA LEU A 193 -9.27 1.14 10.19
C LEU A 193 -9.05 -0.37 10.24
N GLN A 194 -8.88 -0.93 11.44
CA GLN A 194 -8.69 -2.37 11.63
C GLN A 194 -9.90 -3.20 11.22
N ALA A 195 -11.11 -2.65 11.25
CA ALA A 195 -12.29 -3.33 10.72
C ALA A 195 -12.16 -3.63 9.21
N PHE A 196 -11.47 -2.76 8.46
CA PHE A 196 -11.28 -2.91 7.01
C PHE A 196 -9.99 -3.61 6.63
N CYS A 197 -9.04 -3.77 7.55
CA CYS A 197 -7.80 -4.54 7.34
C CYS A 197 -7.62 -5.75 8.27
N PHE A 198 -8.66 -6.13 9.02
CA PHE A 198 -8.70 -7.27 9.94
C PHE A 198 -7.56 -7.25 10.98
N ASN A 199 -7.51 -6.24 11.85
CA ASN A 199 -6.49 -6.15 12.92
C ASN A 199 -5.04 -6.36 12.41
N PHE A 200 -4.76 -5.85 11.21
CA PHE A 200 -3.42 -5.88 10.64
C PHE A 200 -2.42 -5.19 11.58
N ALA A 201 -2.82 -4.11 12.25
CA ALA A 201 -1.93 -3.34 13.09
C ALA A 201 -1.41 -4.11 14.32
N GLY A 202 -2.25 -4.99 14.87
CA GLY A 202 -1.89 -5.83 16.00
C GLY A 202 -1.08 -7.07 15.61
N THR A 203 -1.06 -7.48 14.34
CA THR A 203 -0.49 -8.79 13.95
C THR A 203 0.61 -8.69 12.91
N HIS A 204 0.78 -7.53 12.26
CA HIS A 204 1.72 -7.39 11.16
C HIS A 204 3.17 -7.51 11.61
N ALA A 205 3.58 -6.94 12.75
CA ALA A 205 4.96 -7.12 13.20
C ALA A 205 5.32 -8.61 13.42
N ILE A 206 4.38 -9.44 13.90
CA ILE A 206 4.56 -10.90 14.02
C ILE A 206 4.87 -11.54 12.66
N HIS A 207 4.30 -11.02 11.57
CA HIS A 207 4.56 -11.49 10.21
C HIS A 207 6.03 -11.41 9.81
N HIS A 208 6.79 -10.46 10.35
CA HIS A 208 8.21 -10.32 10.06
C HIS A 208 9.07 -11.37 10.78
N PHE A 209 8.56 -11.94 11.88
CA PHE A 209 9.23 -13.02 12.61
C PHE A 209 8.82 -14.40 12.07
N VAL A 210 7.55 -14.59 11.73
CA VAL A 210 7.00 -15.87 11.21
C VAL A 210 6.40 -15.69 9.82
N VAL A 211 7.26 -15.45 8.84
CA VAL A 211 6.90 -15.13 7.43
C VAL A 211 6.01 -16.21 6.79
N ARG A 212 6.23 -17.48 7.15
CA ARG A 212 5.49 -18.64 6.61
C ARG A 212 4.04 -18.67 7.06
N ASP A 213 3.75 -18.21 8.27
CA ASP A 213 2.46 -18.46 8.89
C ASP A 213 1.37 -17.58 8.27
N PRO A 214 0.14 -18.06 8.11
CA PRO A 214 -0.94 -17.25 7.56
C PRO A 214 -1.49 -16.27 8.60
N PHE A 215 -2.24 -15.28 8.12
CA PHE A 215 -2.80 -14.21 8.95
C PHE A 215 -3.62 -14.73 10.15
N TYR A 216 -4.46 -15.75 9.96
CA TYR A 216 -5.33 -16.25 11.03
C TYR A 216 -4.56 -16.95 12.16
N ILE A 217 -3.42 -17.59 11.86
CA ILE A 217 -2.54 -18.15 12.90
C ILE A 217 -1.93 -17.02 13.71
N ARG A 218 -1.39 -15.99 13.05
CA ARG A 218 -0.86 -14.80 13.73
C ARG A 218 -1.89 -14.09 14.60
N GLN A 219 -3.14 -14.05 14.15
CA GLN A 219 -4.24 -13.49 14.93
C GLN A 219 -4.55 -14.32 16.17
N ALA A 220 -4.50 -15.66 16.07
CA ALA A 220 -4.77 -16.56 17.18
C ALA A 220 -3.69 -16.50 18.27
N ILE A 221 -2.42 -16.27 17.90
CA ILE A 221 -1.27 -16.23 18.83
C ILE A 221 -0.85 -14.82 19.24
N ALA A 222 -1.59 -13.79 18.81
CA ALA A 222 -1.13 -12.40 18.89
C ALA A 222 -0.86 -11.97 20.34
N GLU A 223 -1.80 -12.27 21.25
CA GLU A 223 -1.73 -11.86 22.65
C GLU A 223 -0.57 -12.54 23.38
N ASP A 224 -0.31 -13.82 23.08
CA ASP A 224 0.83 -14.57 23.64
C ASP A 224 2.18 -14.02 23.15
N CYS A 225 2.22 -13.51 21.92
CA CYS A 225 3.43 -12.96 21.31
C CYS A 225 3.78 -11.56 21.85
N TYR A 226 2.80 -10.77 22.28
CA TYR A 226 3.04 -9.36 22.64
C TYR A 226 4.04 -9.15 23.79
N PRO A 227 3.98 -9.88 24.91
CA PRO A 227 4.97 -9.75 25.98
C PRO A 227 6.40 -10.04 25.49
N ILE A 228 6.56 -11.12 24.72
CA ILE A 228 7.86 -11.56 24.18
C ILE A 228 8.43 -10.51 23.23
N MET A 229 7.61 -9.99 22.32
CA MET A 229 8.02 -8.94 21.39
C MET A 229 8.46 -7.66 22.12
N LYS A 230 7.72 -7.27 23.17
CA LYS A 230 8.01 -6.08 23.95
C LYS A 230 9.32 -6.23 24.74
N GLU A 231 9.52 -7.38 25.38
CA GLU A 231 10.75 -7.73 26.10
C GLU A 231 11.98 -7.67 25.17
N ASN A 232 11.81 -8.11 23.92
CA ASN A 232 12.87 -8.08 22.91
C ASN A 232 13.00 -6.72 22.18
N GLY A 233 12.30 -5.66 22.62
CA GLY A 233 12.49 -4.30 22.13
C GLY A 233 11.65 -3.90 20.92
N VAL A 234 10.63 -4.68 20.54
CA VAL A 234 9.61 -4.22 19.60
C VAL A 234 8.77 -3.13 20.26
N ARG A 235 8.60 -2.00 19.58
CA ARG A 235 7.82 -0.88 20.12
C ARG A 235 6.32 -1.10 19.93
N PHE A 236 5.55 -0.58 20.89
CA PHE A 236 4.09 -0.63 20.86
C PHE A 236 3.54 0.80 20.86
N ASN A 237 2.54 1.06 20.01
CA ASN A 237 1.79 2.32 19.97
C ASN A 237 2.71 3.57 19.91
N ASP A 238 3.84 3.50 19.20
CA ASP A 238 4.73 4.63 18.96
C ASP A 238 4.10 5.54 17.88
N PHE A 239 3.14 6.34 18.31
CA PHE A 239 2.49 7.37 17.48
C PHE A 239 3.38 8.59 17.24
N GLY A 240 4.58 8.64 17.82
CA GLY A 240 5.55 9.68 17.51
C GLY A 240 6.06 9.59 16.06
N THR A 241 5.92 8.42 15.42
CA THR A 241 6.29 8.19 14.01
C THR A 241 5.59 9.14 13.04
N PHE A 242 4.37 9.61 13.37
CA PHE A 242 3.65 10.59 12.57
C PHE A 242 4.41 11.91 12.43
N ARG A 243 5.12 12.33 13.48
CA ARG A 243 5.96 13.54 13.47
C ARG A 243 7.34 13.28 12.85
N ARG A 244 7.90 12.09 13.10
CA ARG A 244 9.24 11.73 12.66
C ARG A 244 9.30 11.13 11.25
N ALA A 245 8.22 11.18 10.48
CA ALA A 245 8.11 10.52 9.17
C ALA A 245 8.57 9.05 9.22
N ASN A 246 8.09 8.33 10.24
CA ASN A 246 8.38 6.93 10.54
C ASN A 246 9.84 6.59 10.84
N ARG A 247 10.65 7.57 11.28
CA ARG A 247 11.92 7.26 11.94
C ARG A 247 11.68 6.62 13.29
N ARG A 248 12.51 5.63 13.61
CA ARG A 248 12.52 4.98 14.93
C ARG A 248 13.13 5.91 15.98
N PHE A 249 14.13 6.71 15.66
CA PHE A 249 14.78 7.62 16.60
C PHE A 249 14.50 9.08 16.25
#